data_AF-A0A024JQ98-F1
#
_entry.id   AF-A0A024JQ98-F1
#
_cell.length_a   1.000
_cell.length_b   1.000
_cell.length_c   1.000
_cell.angle_alpha   90.00
_cell.angle_beta   90.00
_cell.angle_gamma   90.00
#
_symmetry.space_group_name_H-M   'P 1'
#
loop_
_entity.id
_entity.type
_entity.pdbx_description
1 polymer ?
#
loop_
_entity_poly.entity_id
_entity_poly.type
_entity_poly.pdbx_seq_one_letter_code
_entity_poly.pdbx_strand_id
1 'polypeptide(L)'
;MASVRPISGQHGIRQHANNEFPYHPTLLEIAQRQQELDVWEALQVGGYGFAKPGTIISFLVSAVTLFFALSPIPPNWPWNIPLVIVAIFGAVAMVVCGLLWFDTPQAGPRPEQLAIVPFARAENLYLMNGQPVEPYLAHCACPGCGDESTHLVRQPVEGEPEWSTVTRQCRVCGREWAQN
;
A
#
# COMPACT_ATOMS: atom_id res chain seq x y z
N MET A 1 38.33 -1.36 -9.77
CA MET A 1 37.41 -1.81 -10.83
C MET A 1 36.76 -3.12 -10.38
N ALA A 2 35.56 -3.06 -9.81
CA ALA A 2 34.82 -4.24 -9.38
C ALA A 2 33.54 -4.31 -10.22
N SER A 3 33.47 -5.31 -11.09
CA SER A 3 32.33 -5.62 -11.95
C SER A 3 31.33 -6.43 -11.12
N VAL A 4 30.22 -5.80 -10.73
CA VAL A 4 29.07 -6.50 -10.14
C VAL A 4 28.19 -6.95 -11.31
N ARG A 5 28.12 -8.25 -11.53
CA ARG A 5 27.17 -8.87 -12.47
C ARG A 5 25.78 -8.94 -11.81
N PRO A 6 24.69 -8.72 -12.55
CA PRO A 6 23.35 -8.94 -12.02
C PRO A 6 23.08 -10.44 -11.90
N ILE A 7 22.65 -10.88 -10.72
CA ILE A 7 22.11 -12.21 -10.48
C ILE A 7 20.72 -12.25 -11.14
N SER A 8 20.71 -12.66 -12.41
CA SER A 8 19.51 -13.08 -13.10
C SER A 8 19.24 -14.54 -12.76
N GLY A 9 18.02 -14.84 -12.34
CA GLY A 9 17.49 -16.20 -12.29
C GLY A 9 17.43 -16.82 -10.88
N GLN A 10 16.35 -16.53 -10.16
CA GLN A 10 15.64 -17.52 -9.35
C GLN A 10 14.23 -17.01 -8.97
N HIS A 11 13.42 -16.68 -9.98
CA HIS A 11 11.96 -16.92 -9.88
C HIS A 11 11.68 -18.32 -10.41
N GLY A 12 12.27 -19.31 -9.73
CA GLY A 12 11.76 -20.66 -9.76
C GLY A 12 10.50 -20.64 -8.92
N ILE A 13 9.39 -20.34 -9.57
CA ILE A 13 8.06 -20.57 -9.01
C ILE A 13 8.08 -22.01 -8.51
N ARG A 14 7.96 -22.18 -7.19
CA ARG A 14 7.63 -23.47 -6.56
C ARG A 14 6.17 -23.81 -6.89
N GLN A 15 5.83 -23.81 -8.17
CA GLN A 15 4.65 -24.47 -8.74
C GLN A 15 5.04 -25.93 -8.80
N HIS A 16 4.90 -26.69 -7.70
CA HIS A 16 4.81 -28.15 -7.69
C HIS A 16 4.76 -28.64 -6.24
N ALA A 17 3.62 -28.43 -5.57
CA ALA A 17 3.07 -29.34 -4.57
C ALA A 17 1.61 -28.90 -4.31
N ASN A 18 0.66 -29.71 -4.78
CA ASN A 18 -0.80 -29.65 -4.51
C ASN A 18 -1.63 -28.72 -5.42
N ASN A 19 -1.90 -29.19 -6.65
CA ASN A 19 -2.82 -28.60 -7.65
C ASN A 19 -4.32 -28.61 -7.26
N GLU A 20 -4.68 -28.64 -5.97
CA GLU A 20 -6.07 -28.81 -5.55
C GLU A 20 -6.75 -27.49 -5.09
N PHE A 21 -5.97 -26.48 -4.70
CA PHE A 21 -6.49 -25.20 -4.21
C PHE A 21 -5.84 -23.99 -4.91
N PRO A 22 -6.54 -22.85 -5.01
CA PRO A 22 -5.98 -21.62 -5.59
C PRO A 22 -4.82 -21.09 -4.75
N TYR A 23 -3.93 -20.33 -5.36
CA TYR A 23 -2.83 -19.67 -4.66
C TYR A 23 -3.34 -18.46 -3.87
N HIS A 24 -3.00 -18.41 -2.58
CA HIS A 24 -3.28 -17.27 -1.71
C HIS A 24 -1.98 -16.53 -1.40
N PRO A 25 -1.87 -15.23 -1.73
CA PRO A 25 -0.68 -14.46 -1.44
C PRO A 25 -0.51 -14.27 0.07
N THR A 26 0.74 -14.30 0.52
CA THR A 26 1.10 -14.03 1.91
C THR A 26 0.96 -12.55 2.26
N LEU A 27 0.82 -12.22 3.54
CA LEU A 27 0.78 -10.82 4.01
C LEU A 27 2.02 -10.03 3.58
N LEU A 28 3.19 -10.69 3.52
CA LEU A 28 4.43 -10.07 3.07
C LEU A 28 4.39 -9.72 1.58
N GLU A 29 3.91 -10.64 0.73
CA GLU A 29 3.76 -10.40 -0.71
C GLU A 29 2.74 -9.30 -0.99
N ILE A 30 1.63 -9.26 -0.23
CA ILE A 30 0.64 -8.18 -0.30
C ILE A 30 1.29 -6.84 0.05
N ALA A 31 2.03 -6.77 1.15
CA ALA A 31 2.71 -5.55 1.58
C ALA A 31 3.75 -5.08 0.55
N GLN A 32 4.54 -6.00 0.00
CA GLN A 32 5.53 -5.70 -1.02
C GLN A 32 4.87 -5.17 -2.30
N ARG A 33 3.79 -5.80 -2.78
CA ARG A 33 3.08 -5.34 -3.97
C ARG A 33 2.40 -4.00 -3.78
N GLN A 34 1.90 -3.72 -2.58
CA GLN A 34 1.38 -2.39 -2.25
C GLN A 34 2.49 -1.34 -2.35
N GLN A 35 3.67 -1.62 -1.81
CA GLN A 35 4.81 -0.70 -1.90
C GLN A 35 5.23 -0.45 -3.36
N GLU A 36 5.25 -1.48 -4.21
CA GLU A 36 5.58 -1.33 -5.63
C GLU A 36 4.55 -0.46 -6.38
N LEU A 37 3.27 -0.61 -6.06
CA LEU A 37 2.20 0.23 -6.60
C LEU A 37 2.34 1.68 -6.15
N ASP A 38 2.61 1.91 -4.86
CA ASP A 38 2.77 3.25 -4.30
C ASP A 38 3.97 3.97 -4.94
N VAL A 39 5.09 3.25 -5.14
CA VAL A 39 6.28 3.79 -5.83
C VAL A 39 5.97 4.10 -7.28
N TRP A 40 5.27 3.21 -7.98
CA TRP A 40 4.87 3.43 -9.37
C TRP A 40 3.94 4.64 -9.49
N GLU A 41 2.97 4.79 -8.59
CA GLU A 41 2.07 5.94 -8.54
C GLU A 41 2.82 7.23 -8.22
N ALA A 42 3.78 7.20 -7.28
CA ALA A 42 4.63 8.35 -6.98
C ALA A 42 5.48 8.77 -8.19
N LEU A 43 6.01 7.84 -8.97
CA LEU A 43 6.74 8.14 -10.21
C LEU A 43 5.83 8.76 -11.28
N GLN A 44 4.57 8.33 -11.36
CA GLN A 44 3.62 8.79 -12.38
C GLN A 44 2.95 10.12 -12.01
N VAL A 45 2.62 10.33 -10.73
CA VAL A 45 1.88 11.51 -10.21
C VAL A 45 2.84 12.60 -9.71
N GLY A 46 4.06 12.23 -9.29
CA GLY A 46 5.00 13.07 -8.51
C GLY A 46 5.76 14.18 -9.24
N GLY A 47 5.33 14.62 -10.43
CA GLY A 47 5.88 15.84 -11.07
C GLY A 47 6.25 15.71 -12.54
N TYR A 48 6.51 14.49 -13.03
CA TYR A 48 6.80 14.27 -14.45
C TYR A 48 5.59 14.47 -15.36
N GLY A 49 4.38 14.13 -14.88
CA GLY A 49 3.14 14.45 -15.59
C GLY A 49 2.93 15.95 -15.81
N PHE A 50 3.48 16.80 -14.92
CA PHE A 50 3.42 18.25 -15.02
C PHE A 50 4.63 18.87 -15.75
N ALA A 51 5.67 18.10 -16.06
CA ALA A 51 6.86 18.59 -16.75
C ALA A 51 6.56 19.08 -18.18
N LYS A 52 5.69 18.37 -18.92
CA LYS A 52 5.22 18.79 -20.26
C LYS A 52 4.40 20.07 -20.27
N PRO A 53 3.28 20.17 -19.52
CA PRO A 53 2.50 21.40 -19.53
C PRO A 53 3.31 22.55 -18.90
N GLY A 54 4.13 22.27 -17.89
CA GLY A 54 5.00 23.26 -17.25
C GLY A 54 6.01 23.88 -18.22
N THR A 55 6.73 23.08 -19.01
CA THR A 55 7.63 23.58 -20.06
C THR A 55 6.91 24.44 -21.09
N ILE A 56 5.79 23.96 -21.62
CA ILE A 56 5.03 24.66 -22.67
C ILE A 56 4.51 26.01 -22.15
N ILE A 57 3.88 26.02 -20.97
CA ILE A 57 3.34 27.26 -20.37
C ILE A 57 4.49 28.23 -20.07
N SER A 58 5.59 27.74 -19.51
CA SER A 58 6.73 28.57 -19.15
C SER A 58 7.43 29.18 -20.36
N PHE A 59 7.55 28.42 -21.46
CA PHE A 59 7.99 28.91 -22.76
C PHE A 59 7.09 30.03 -23.29
N LEU A 60 5.77 29.84 -23.27
CA LEU A 60 4.81 30.85 -23.72
C LEU A 60 4.90 32.14 -22.89
N VAL A 61 4.94 32.04 -21.57
CA VAL A 61 5.07 33.20 -20.67
C VAL A 61 6.38 33.96 -20.93
N SER A 62 7.49 33.23 -21.12
CA SER A 62 8.80 33.82 -21.39
C SER A 62 8.85 34.52 -22.76
N ALA A 63 8.26 33.90 -23.79
CA ALA A 63 8.17 34.49 -25.13
C ALA A 63 7.31 35.76 -25.14
N VAL A 64 6.18 35.76 -24.44
CA VAL A 64 5.29 36.93 -24.33
C VAL A 64 5.94 38.08 -23.55
N THR A 65 6.58 37.78 -22.41
CA THR A 65 7.28 38.81 -21.62
C THR A 65 8.46 39.41 -22.37
N LEU A 66 9.24 38.59 -23.10
CA LEU A 66 10.33 39.07 -23.94
C LEU A 66 9.83 39.94 -25.10
N PHE A 67 8.71 39.57 -25.73
CA PHE A 67 8.10 40.37 -26.78
C PHE A 67 7.68 41.76 -26.28
N PHE A 68 7.05 41.84 -25.10
CA PHE A 68 6.71 43.12 -24.48
C PHE A 68 7.96 43.93 -24.11
N ALA A 69 9.02 43.29 -23.62
CA ALA A 69 10.27 43.98 -23.28
C ALA A 69 11.00 44.55 -24.51
N LEU A 70 10.90 43.90 -25.67
CA LEU A 70 11.57 44.31 -26.92
C LEU A 70 10.71 45.22 -27.81
N SER A 71 9.40 45.22 -27.64
CA SER A 71 8.52 46.17 -28.32
C SER A 71 8.84 47.61 -27.86
N PRO A 72 8.69 48.63 -28.74
CA PRO A 72 9.10 50.00 -28.46
C PRO A 72 8.15 50.66 -27.45
N ILE A 73 8.33 50.30 -26.18
CA ILE A 73 7.61 50.84 -25.03
C ILE A 73 8.44 51.98 -24.44
N PRO A 74 7.81 53.08 -23.99
CA PRO A 74 8.52 54.22 -23.44
C PRO A 74 9.46 53.82 -22.29
N PRO A 75 10.70 54.35 -22.26
CA PRO A 75 11.79 53.90 -21.37
C PRO A 75 11.54 54.09 -19.86
N ASN A 76 10.42 54.71 -19.46
CA ASN A 76 10.03 54.96 -18.07
C ASN A 76 8.82 54.11 -17.60
N TRP A 77 8.45 53.05 -18.33
CA TRP A 77 7.27 52.25 -17.96
C TRP A 77 7.51 51.44 -16.68
N PRO A 78 6.66 51.56 -15.64
CA PRO A 78 6.88 50.93 -14.33
C PRO A 78 6.90 49.39 -14.36
N TRP A 79 6.42 48.79 -15.45
CA TRP A 79 6.32 47.34 -15.60
C TRP A 79 7.57 46.68 -16.17
N ASN A 80 8.59 47.44 -16.58
CA ASN A 80 9.79 46.88 -17.21
C ASN A 80 10.57 45.97 -16.24
N ILE A 81 10.78 46.41 -14.99
CA ILE A 81 11.47 45.63 -13.95
C ILE A 81 10.69 44.34 -13.59
N PRO A 82 9.37 44.39 -13.29
CA PRO A 82 8.57 43.18 -13.06
C PRO A 82 8.57 42.18 -14.24
N LEU A 83 8.49 42.67 -15.48
CA LEU A 83 8.47 41.80 -16.68
C LEU A 83 9.79 41.04 -16.85
N VAL A 84 10.93 41.70 -16.63
CA VAL A 84 12.25 41.04 -16.66
C VAL A 84 12.36 39.99 -15.56
N ILE A 85 11.88 40.27 -14.35
CA ILE A 85 11.88 39.29 -13.26
C ILE A 85 11.05 38.05 -13.63
N VAL A 86 9.83 38.23 -14.16
CA VAL A 86 8.97 37.13 -14.62
C VAL A 86 9.63 36.35 -15.75
N ALA A 87 10.29 37.01 -16.70
CA ALA A 87 11.01 36.35 -17.79
C ALA A 87 12.15 35.47 -17.28
N ILE A 88 12.91 35.91 -16.26
CA ILE A 88 13.98 35.12 -15.63
C ILE A 88 13.39 33.88 -14.94
N PHE A 89 12.36 34.05 -14.10
CA PHE A 89 11.72 32.91 -13.43
C PHE A 89 11.06 31.94 -14.41
N GLY A 90 10.46 32.46 -15.48
CA GLY A 90 9.96 31.67 -16.61
C GLY A 90 11.08 30.86 -17.26
N ALA A 91 12.20 31.49 -17.63
CA ALA A 91 13.32 30.78 -18.23
C ALA A 91 13.87 29.66 -17.31
N VAL A 92 14.02 29.93 -16.01
CA VAL A 92 14.46 28.92 -15.03
C VAL A 92 13.45 27.77 -14.92
N ALA A 93 12.16 28.07 -14.80
CA ALA A 93 11.11 27.06 -14.73
C ALA A 93 11.04 26.22 -16.02
N MET A 94 11.19 26.85 -17.19
CA MET A 94 11.25 26.16 -18.48
C MET A 94 12.42 25.18 -18.54
N VAL A 95 13.62 25.59 -18.09
CA VAL A 95 14.79 24.72 -18.05
C VAL A 95 14.59 23.57 -17.08
N VAL A 96 14.13 23.83 -15.85
CA VAL A 96 13.89 22.78 -14.84
C VAL A 96 12.81 21.80 -15.30
N CYS A 97 11.66 22.28 -15.75
CA CYS A 97 10.60 21.43 -16.29
C CYS A 97 11.05 20.69 -17.55
N GLY A 98 11.93 21.29 -18.37
CA GLY A 98 12.45 20.68 -19.59
C GLY A 98 13.40 19.55 -19.31
N LEU A 99 14.31 19.74 -18.36
CA LEU A 99 15.19 18.68 -17.87
C LEU A 99 14.36 17.55 -17.25
N LEU A 100 13.37 17.86 -16.41
CA LEU A 100 12.45 16.84 -15.87
C LEU A 100 11.68 16.11 -16.98
N TRP A 101 11.26 16.82 -18.04
CA TRP A 101 10.60 16.17 -19.17
C TRP A 101 11.52 15.22 -19.95
N PHE A 102 12.79 15.59 -20.14
CA PHE A 102 13.76 14.71 -20.79
C PHE A 102 14.20 13.54 -19.90
N ASP A 103 14.32 13.77 -18.59
CA ASP A 103 14.68 12.76 -17.60
C ASP A 103 13.50 11.89 -17.16
N THR A 104 12.32 12.05 -17.77
CA THR A 104 11.12 11.27 -17.42
C THR A 104 11.45 9.78 -17.41
N PRO A 105 11.54 9.14 -16.23
CA PRO A 105 11.80 7.73 -16.17
C PRO A 105 10.58 7.06 -16.78
N GLN A 106 10.77 6.23 -17.81
CA GLN A 106 9.71 5.36 -18.26
C GLN A 106 9.45 4.36 -17.15
N ALA A 107 8.52 4.70 -16.25
CA ALA A 107 8.00 3.75 -15.30
C ALA A 107 7.52 2.55 -16.12
N GLY A 108 7.99 1.36 -15.76
CA GLY A 108 7.56 0.12 -16.40
C GLY A 108 6.03 -0.04 -16.36
N PRO A 109 5.50 -1.13 -16.96
CA PRO A 109 4.08 -1.41 -16.87
C PRO A 109 3.62 -1.39 -15.40
N ARG A 110 2.42 -0.85 -15.16
CA ARG A 110 1.83 -0.80 -13.81
C ARG A 110 1.82 -2.22 -13.21
N PRO A 111 2.33 -2.42 -11.99
CA PRO A 111 2.23 -3.70 -11.31
C PRO A 111 0.77 -4.16 -11.21
N GLU A 112 0.53 -5.46 -11.40
CA GLU A 112 -0.81 -6.03 -11.23
C GLU A 112 -1.17 -6.11 -9.74
N GLN A 113 -2.43 -5.83 -9.41
CA GLN A 113 -2.92 -6.01 -8.05
C GLN A 113 -3.05 -7.50 -7.72
N LEU A 114 -2.58 -7.90 -6.55
CA LEU A 114 -2.79 -9.26 -6.08
C LEU A 114 -4.27 -9.47 -5.75
N ALA A 115 -4.86 -10.52 -6.31
CA ALA A 115 -6.23 -10.91 -6.00
C ALA A 115 -6.28 -11.60 -4.63
N ILE A 116 -7.07 -11.05 -3.71
CA ILE A 116 -7.38 -11.68 -2.42
C ILE A 116 -8.68 -12.45 -2.61
N VAL A 117 -8.58 -13.78 -2.70
CA VAL A 117 -9.71 -14.68 -2.94
C VAL A 117 -10.13 -15.33 -1.62
N PRO A 118 -11.43 -15.46 -1.32
CA PRO A 118 -11.86 -16.19 -0.14
C PRO A 118 -11.51 -17.68 -0.25
N PHE A 119 -11.13 -18.29 0.88
CA PHE A 119 -10.86 -19.73 0.98
C PHE A 119 -12.14 -20.54 0.76
N ALA A 120 -12.05 -21.58 -0.06
CA ALA A 120 -13.16 -22.52 -0.24
C ALA A 120 -13.39 -23.37 1.03
N ARG A 121 -14.58 -23.94 1.19
CA ARG A 121 -14.86 -24.81 2.36
C ARG A 121 -13.92 -26.01 2.44
N ALA A 122 -13.68 -26.69 1.31
CA ALA A 122 -12.79 -27.85 1.25
C ALA A 122 -11.35 -27.48 1.61
N GLU A 123 -10.90 -26.30 1.18
CA GLU A 123 -9.59 -25.75 1.46
C GLU A 123 -9.41 -25.45 2.96
N ASN A 124 -10.39 -24.75 3.56
CA ASN A 124 -10.39 -24.48 5.00
C ASN A 124 -10.33 -25.79 5.80
N LEU A 125 -11.12 -26.80 5.44
CA LEU A 125 -11.07 -28.10 6.13
C LEU A 125 -9.71 -28.78 5.98
N TYR A 126 -9.10 -28.73 4.79
CA TYR A 126 -7.76 -29.26 4.56
C TYR A 126 -6.73 -28.56 5.47
N LEU A 127 -6.75 -27.22 5.52
CA LEU A 127 -5.84 -26.43 6.35
C LEU A 127 -6.06 -26.66 7.85
N MET A 128 -7.32 -26.70 8.30
CA MET A 128 -7.68 -26.96 9.69
C MET A 128 -7.22 -28.35 10.15
N ASN A 129 -7.33 -29.38 9.30
CA ASN A 129 -6.89 -30.73 9.64
C ASN A 129 -5.37 -30.86 9.79
N GLY A 130 -4.59 -29.94 9.22
CA GLY A 130 -3.13 -29.88 9.37
C GLY A 130 -2.66 -29.10 10.60
N GLN A 131 -3.55 -28.41 11.30
CA GLN A 131 -3.20 -27.57 12.44
C GLN A 131 -3.04 -28.41 13.73
N PRO A 132 -2.07 -28.07 14.60
CA PRO A 132 -2.03 -28.65 15.94
C PRO A 132 -3.27 -28.25 16.73
N VAL A 133 -3.65 -29.07 17.71
CA VAL A 133 -4.76 -28.74 18.62
C VAL A 133 -4.38 -27.50 19.44
N GLU A 134 -5.04 -26.38 19.17
CA GLU A 134 -4.95 -25.17 19.97
C GLU A 134 -6.12 -25.10 20.95
N PRO A 135 -5.87 -24.86 22.26
CA PRO A 135 -6.94 -24.61 23.21
C PRO A 135 -7.73 -23.37 22.78
N TYR A 136 -9.04 -23.51 22.57
CA TYR A 136 -9.89 -22.36 22.31
C TYR A 136 -9.94 -21.46 23.55
N LEU A 137 -9.73 -20.18 23.31
CA LEU A 137 -9.47 -19.18 24.33
C LEU A 137 -10.25 -17.91 23.96
N ALA A 138 -11.09 -17.43 24.88
CA ALA A 138 -11.91 -16.24 24.65
C ALA A 138 -11.72 -15.22 25.77
N HIS A 139 -11.63 -13.94 25.39
CA HIS A 139 -11.50 -12.83 26.33
C HIS A 139 -12.89 -12.39 26.81
N CYS A 140 -13.15 -12.44 28.11
CA CYS A 140 -14.34 -11.82 28.71
C CYS A 140 -14.11 -11.59 30.21
N ALA A 141 -15.05 -10.90 30.86
CA ALA A 141 -15.05 -10.74 32.31
C ALA A 141 -15.60 -11.99 33.01
N CYS A 142 -14.88 -12.50 34.01
CA CYS A 142 -15.37 -13.58 34.84
C CYS A 142 -16.56 -13.10 35.70
N PRO A 143 -17.72 -13.77 35.68
CA PRO A 143 -18.87 -13.36 36.50
C PRO A 143 -18.66 -13.57 38.01
N GLY A 144 -17.60 -14.29 38.40
CA GLY A 144 -17.25 -14.55 39.80
C GLY A 144 -16.34 -13.47 40.38
N CYS A 145 -15.17 -13.27 39.77
CA CYS A 145 -14.14 -12.38 40.31
C CYS A 145 -13.95 -11.08 39.50
N GLY A 146 -14.69 -10.88 38.41
CA GLY A 146 -14.58 -9.70 37.54
C GLY A 146 -13.30 -9.65 36.69
N ASP A 147 -12.49 -10.71 36.72
CA ASP A 147 -11.23 -10.78 35.98
C ASP A 147 -11.48 -10.76 34.46
N GLU A 148 -10.91 -9.79 33.77
CA GLU A 148 -10.94 -9.66 32.31
C GLU A 148 -9.71 -10.37 31.73
N SER A 149 -9.86 -11.66 31.47
CA SER A 149 -8.76 -12.47 30.95
C SER A 149 -9.23 -13.49 29.94
N THR A 150 -8.25 -14.17 29.36
CA THR A 150 -8.49 -15.26 28.43
C THR A 150 -8.91 -16.50 29.21
N HIS A 151 -10.15 -16.92 29.00
CA HIS A 151 -10.73 -18.07 29.69
C HIS A 151 -10.72 -19.31 28.81
N LEU A 152 -10.56 -20.46 29.45
CA LEU A 152 -10.67 -21.75 28.79
C LEU A 152 -12.13 -21.98 28.41
N VAL A 153 -12.35 -22.48 27.20
CA VAL A 153 -13.69 -22.82 26.71
C VAL A 153 -13.69 -24.27 26.27
N ARG A 154 -14.74 -24.99 26.65
CA ARG A 154 -14.99 -26.37 26.23
C ARG A 154 -16.43 -26.52 25.77
N GLN A 155 -16.69 -27.62 25.08
CA GLN A 155 -18.06 -28.04 24.84
C GLN A 155 -18.75 -28.43 26.15
N PRO A 156 -20.07 -28.21 26.25
CA PRO A 156 -20.83 -28.70 27.39
C PRO A 156 -20.80 -30.21 27.50
N VAL A 157 -20.85 -30.72 28.72
CA VAL A 157 -20.92 -32.17 29.00
C VAL A 157 -22.31 -32.55 29.51
N GLU A 158 -22.60 -33.85 29.57
CA GLU A 158 -23.87 -34.37 30.08
C GLU A 158 -24.14 -33.83 31.50
N GLY A 159 -25.35 -33.30 31.73
CA GLY A 159 -25.76 -32.66 32.98
C GLY A 159 -25.60 -31.13 33.03
N GLU A 160 -24.99 -30.52 32.02
CA GLU A 160 -24.93 -29.06 31.86
C GLU A 160 -26.18 -28.50 31.16
N PRO A 161 -26.43 -27.18 31.24
CA PRO A 161 -27.65 -26.61 30.67
C PRO A 161 -27.77 -26.83 29.17
N GLU A 162 -28.91 -27.36 28.70
CA GLU A 162 -29.13 -27.70 27.29
C GLU A 162 -29.05 -26.50 26.33
N TRP A 163 -29.27 -25.29 26.84
CA TRP A 163 -29.14 -24.05 26.06
C TRP A 163 -27.69 -23.61 25.86
N SER A 164 -26.73 -24.23 26.56
CA SER A 164 -25.34 -23.84 26.49
C SER A 164 -24.71 -24.35 25.20
N THR A 165 -24.03 -23.46 24.48
CA THR A 165 -23.19 -23.81 23.33
C THR A 165 -21.77 -24.11 23.79
N VAL A 166 -21.33 -23.44 24.87
CA VAL A 166 -20.00 -23.56 25.45
C VAL A 166 -20.01 -23.42 26.97
N THR A 167 -19.05 -24.06 27.63
CA THR A 167 -18.77 -23.87 29.05
C THR A 167 -17.40 -23.22 29.20
N ARG A 168 -17.34 -22.13 29.97
CA ARG A 168 -16.11 -21.38 30.25
C ARG A 168 -15.58 -21.67 31.64
N GLN A 169 -14.28 -21.57 31.81
CA GLN A 169 -13.61 -21.66 33.12
C GLN A 169 -12.64 -20.49 33.32
N CYS A 170 -12.81 -19.76 34.43
CA CYS A 170 -11.89 -18.71 34.82
C CYS A 170 -10.62 -19.31 35.43
N ARG A 171 -9.44 -18.92 34.94
CA ARG A 171 -8.16 -19.39 35.50
C ARG A 171 -7.79 -18.75 36.83
N VAL A 172 -8.34 -17.57 37.14
CA VAL A 172 -8.05 -16.84 38.38
C VAL A 172 -8.82 -17.41 39.56
N CYS A 173 -10.13 -17.63 39.41
CA CYS A 173 -10.99 -18.11 40.50
C CYS A 173 -11.52 -19.53 40.31
N GLY A 174 -11.24 -20.19 39.19
CA GLY A 174 -11.71 -21.55 38.87
C GLY A 174 -13.21 -21.66 38.54
N ARG A 175 -13.97 -20.56 38.60
CA ARG A 175 -15.42 -20.57 38.37
C ARG A 175 -15.73 -20.98 36.93
N GLU A 176 -16.70 -21.89 36.80
CA GLU A 176 -17.27 -22.28 35.51
C GLU A 176 -18.62 -21.61 35.26
N TRP A 177 -18.95 -21.33 34.01
CA TRP A 177 -20.28 -20.86 33.60
C TRP A 177 -20.60 -21.21 32.16
N ALA A 178 -21.87 -21.48 31.92
CA ALA A 178 -22.45 -21.74 30.61
C ALA A 178 -22.68 -20.45 29.81
N GLN A 179 -22.51 -20.52 28.49
CA GLN A 179 -22.82 -19.46 27.54
C GLN A 179 -23.42 -20.06 26.26
N ASN A 180 -24.35 -19.34 25.63
CA ASN A 180 -24.88 -19.64 24.30
C ASN A 180 -24.11 -18.85 23.24
#